data_AF-A0A6A5HFF8-F1
#
_entry.id   AF-A0A6A5HFF8-F1
#
_cell.length_a   1.000
_cell.length_b   1.000
_cell.length_c   1.000
_cell.angle_alpha   90.00
_cell.angle_beta   90.00
_cell.angle_gamma   90.00
#
_symmetry.space_group_name_H-M   'P 1'
#
loop_
_entity.id
_entity.type
_entity.pdbx_description
1 polymer ?
#
loop_
_entity_poly.entity_id
_entity_poly.type
_entity_poly.pdbx_seq_one_letter_code
_entity_poly.pdbx_strand_id
1 'polypeptide(L)'
;MCKAMGRIFFFGFIGLAISWVALYYRYSDEKNTLARKYRLDPPPGLIGNLFINADLEKATHILDGKISGPESMVVDDDAIYASVYDAKILKIVNGKVVSKVAYSEKSKFFPDCGHFDTEPECGRPLGIRRLVTGKPKFVVADAYLGVFIVDFTNEQDPTSTQILDSRVPIDGFKPRFLNDLDVISEDEIVITDSSIRHDRRHFMPLILEHHADGRILHLKISSKTVKVLADKLYFPNGIQLTEDKQSVLFSECSMARIKKLTIASGKIEMFSSNLPGLPDNIRSSGRGTYWVGLAATRSATHPSMLDRLGSHPAIRQFLVDIIPTQYWKPLLSLFKSPHSIILELDSTGQIIRSLHDVTGKVVGDVSQVIEHNGELYIGSFADDFIAKLKLWQLVMTGMKIRNLLLLFTFYSFLNVSHESDAIPLKLRNEFHTLATSRLNYLLSNRSVTDSYLTLLFILKDCQNEVPLTSEIRTSEKQLVLKEVTCGTADMKKWCKEKPERIGILTTLDSASNKKALVRFLCDSEHLSDQNPQQRLMRKMTNCIVVLLIIAIVFSWSMKCTRPIPLHPSNILNLSNKSSTYPSDSFENITLNSTQSMSRSRIASSNRSIFSIAPKKFRIIV
;
A
#
# COMPACT_ATOMS: atom_id res chain seq x y z
N MET A 1 -23.15 6.52 -64.90
CA MET A 1 -23.02 6.37 -63.42
C MET A 1 -23.04 4.93 -62.94
N CYS A 2 -24.10 4.12 -63.14
CA CYS A 2 -24.17 2.76 -62.57
C CYS A 2 -22.99 1.84 -62.93
N LYS A 3 -22.49 1.85 -64.18
CA LYS A 3 -21.31 1.04 -64.57
C LYS A 3 -20.02 1.47 -63.86
N ALA A 4 -19.85 2.77 -63.60
CA ALA A 4 -18.70 3.29 -62.87
C ALA A 4 -18.78 2.94 -61.38
N MET A 5 -19.98 3.07 -60.79
CA MET A 5 -20.23 2.70 -59.40
C MET A 5 -20.08 1.19 -59.16
N GLY A 6 -20.57 0.36 -60.08
CA GLY A 6 -20.37 -1.09 -60.06
C GLY A 6 -18.89 -1.49 -60.15
N ARG A 7 -18.08 -0.78 -60.95
CA ARG A 7 -16.62 -1.00 -61.00
C ARG A 7 -15.96 -0.64 -59.66
N ILE A 8 -16.35 0.46 -59.02
CA ILE A 8 -15.82 0.86 -57.71
C ILE A 8 -16.14 -0.20 -56.65
N PHE A 9 -17.38 -0.68 -56.57
CA PHE A 9 -17.75 -1.75 -55.64
C PHE A 9 -17.00 -3.06 -55.92
N PHE A 10 -16.83 -3.43 -57.20
CA PHE A 10 -16.09 -4.63 -57.60
C PHE A 10 -14.61 -4.55 -57.21
N PHE A 11 -13.92 -3.45 -57.54
CA PHE A 11 -12.53 -3.26 -57.15
C PHE A 11 -12.36 -3.11 -55.63
N GLY A 12 -13.34 -2.49 -54.95
CA GLY A 12 -13.37 -2.44 -53.48
C GLY A 12 -13.49 -3.82 -52.85
N PHE A 13 -14.38 -4.68 -53.38
CA PHE A 13 -14.52 -6.06 -52.92
C PHE A 13 -13.25 -6.88 -53.17
N ILE A 14 -12.63 -6.75 -54.35
CA ILE A 14 -11.34 -7.40 -54.64
C ILE A 14 -10.26 -6.92 -53.66
N GLY A 15 -10.16 -5.62 -53.41
CA GLY A 15 -9.20 -5.07 -52.46
C GLY A 15 -9.39 -5.61 -51.04
N LEU A 16 -10.65 -5.72 -50.57
CA LEU A 16 -10.98 -6.32 -49.29
C LEU A 16 -10.64 -7.81 -49.24
N ALA A 17 -10.93 -8.57 -50.30
CA ALA A 17 -10.62 -9.99 -50.38
C ALA A 17 -9.10 -10.23 -50.35
N ILE A 18 -8.31 -9.46 -51.11
CA ILE A 18 -6.84 -9.52 -51.10
C ILE A 18 -6.30 -9.17 -49.70
N SER A 19 -6.83 -8.10 -49.08
CA SER A 19 -6.44 -7.70 -47.73
C SER A 19 -6.76 -8.80 -46.71
N TRP A 20 -7.93 -9.42 -46.81
CA TRP A 20 -8.33 -10.52 -45.92
C TRP A 20 -7.44 -11.75 -46.10
N VAL A 21 -7.09 -12.13 -47.34
CA VAL A 21 -6.14 -13.21 -47.62
C VAL A 21 -4.76 -12.89 -47.06
N ALA A 22 -4.28 -11.65 -47.20
CA ALA A 22 -3.00 -11.22 -46.64
C ALA A 22 -2.99 -11.29 -45.10
N LEU A 23 -4.05 -10.78 -44.45
CA LEU A 23 -4.21 -10.87 -42.99
C LEU A 23 -4.31 -12.33 -42.53
N TYR A 24 -5.11 -13.15 -43.23
CA TYR A 24 -5.22 -14.57 -42.94
C TYR A 24 -3.85 -15.25 -43.01
N TYR A 25 -3.08 -15.03 -44.08
CA TYR A 25 -1.74 -15.62 -44.22
C TYR A 25 -0.77 -15.12 -43.13
N ARG A 26 -0.80 -13.82 -42.81
CA ARG A 26 0.05 -13.19 -41.79
C ARG A 26 -0.17 -13.74 -40.38
N TYR A 27 -1.42 -14.09 -40.03
CA TYR A 27 -1.82 -14.42 -38.66
C TYR A 27 -2.33 -15.86 -38.45
N SER A 28 -2.53 -16.66 -39.50
CA SER A 28 -3.01 -18.05 -39.39
C SER A 28 -1.94 -19.07 -38.98
N ASP A 29 -0.68 -18.85 -39.37
CA ASP A 29 0.45 -19.71 -39.02
C ASP A 29 1.40 -18.99 -38.06
N GLU A 30 1.74 -19.65 -36.94
CA GLU A 30 2.69 -19.15 -35.95
C GLU A 30 4.08 -18.90 -36.55
N LYS A 31 4.47 -19.64 -37.61
CA LYS A 31 5.74 -19.44 -38.33
C LYS A 31 5.84 -18.08 -38.99
N ASN A 32 4.71 -17.51 -39.38
CA ASN A 32 4.67 -16.18 -39.99
C ASN A 32 4.70 -15.08 -38.92
N THR A 33 4.42 -15.40 -37.66
CA THR A 33 4.41 -14.45 -36.53
C THR A 33 5.73 -14.46 -35.74
N LEU A 34 6.06 -13.29 -35.17
CA LEU A 34 7.15 -13.15 -34.22
C LEU A 34 6.68 -13.53 -32.81
N ALA A 35 5.41 -13.28 -32.48
CA ALA A 35 4.86 -13.65 -31.18
C ALA A 35 4.92 -15.15 -30.89
N ARG A 36 5.44 -15.51 -29.70
CA ARG A 36 5.56 -16.90 -29.23
C ARG A 36 4.57 -17.20 -28.14
N LYS A 37 3.99 -18.40 -28.20
CA LYS A 37 3.07 -18.90 -27.19
C LYS A 37 3.79 -19.05 -25.86
N TYR A 38 3.15 -18.60 -24.78
CA TYR A 38 3.62 -18.82 -23.42
C TYR A 38 2.43 -19.06 -22.49
N ARG A 39 2.76 -19.45 -21.25
CA ARG A 39 1.79 -19.59 -20.17
C ARG A 39 2.38 -18.98 -18.91
N LEU A 40 1.64 -18.06 -18.32
CA LEU A 40 1.84 -17.64 -16.95
C LEU A 40 0.88 -18.43 -16.06
N ASP A 41 1.34 -18.79 -14.87
CA ASP A 41 0.43 -19.28 -13.85
C ASP A 41 -0.56 -18.18 -13.46
N PRO A 42 -1.78 -18.52 -13.02
CA PRO A 42 -2.74 -17.52 -12.55
C PRO A 42 -2.10 -16.63 -11.48
N PRO A 43 -2.30 -15.30 -11.52
CA PRO A 43 -1.73 -14.41 -10.52
C PRO A 43 -2.08 -14.87 -9.10
N PRO A 44 -1.14 -14.81 -8.14
CA PRO A 44 -1.39 -15.22 -6.78
C PRO A 44 -2.47 -14.33 -6.14
N GLY A 45 -3.27 -14.92 -5.24
CA GLY A 45 -4.19 -14.16 -4.41
C GLY A 45 -3.42 -13.24 -3.44
N LEU A 46 -3.89 -12.02 -3.26
CA LEU A 46 -3.30 -11.04 -2.33
C LEU A 46 -3.69 -11.35 -0.87
N ILE A 47 -3.18 -12.46 -0.34
CA ILE A 47 -3.44 -12.98 1.00
C ILE A 47 -2.14 -13.27 1.76
N GLY A 48 -2.21 -13.43 3.08
CA GLY A 48 -1.04 -13.74 3.91
C GLY A 48 0.01 -12.63 3.83
N ASN A 49 1.23 -12.98 3.42
CA ASN A 49 2.32 -12.01 3.24
C ASN A 49 2.09 -11.03 2.07
N LEU A 50 1.10 -11.30 1.22
CA LEU A 50 0.63 -10.43 0.14
C LEU A 50 -0.65 -9.66 0.49
N PHE A 51 -1.07 -9.65 1.75
CA PHE A 51 -2.32 -9.02 2.16
C PHE A 51 -2.30 -7.51 1.87
N ILE A 52 -3.37 -7.04 1.21
CA ILE A 52 -3.52 -5.65 0.80
C ILE A 52 -3.47 -4.72 2.02
N ASN A 53 -2.61 -3.72 1.96
CA ASN A 53 -2.48 -2.65 2.96
C ASN A 53 -2.45 -1.28 2.27
N ALA A 54 -2.17 -0.22 3.03
CA ALA A 54 -2.06 1.17 2.56
C ALA A 54 -0.74 1.80 3.04
N ASP A 55 0.32 0.99 3.11
CA ASP A 55 1.59 1.42 3.69
C ASP A 55 2.37 2.35 2.75
N LEU A 56 2.28 2.15 1.43
CA LEU A 56 2.94 3.03 0.45
C LEU A 56 2.25 4.39 0.35
N GLU A 57 0.96 4.50 0.70
CA GLU A 57 0.23 5.78 0.74
C GLU A 57 0.79 6.75 1.80
N LYS A 58 1.63 6.26 2.72
CA LYS A 58 2.32 7.08 3.75
C LYS A 58 3.63 7.68 3.24
N ALA A 59 4.05 7.38 2.01
CA ALA A 59 5.30 7.89 1.46
C ALA A 59 5.23 9.41 1.24
N THR A 60 6.39 10.05 1.31
CA THR A 60 6.58 11.48 1.02
C THR A 60 7.38 11.63 -0.27
N HIS A 61 7.17 12.70 -1.02
CA HIS A 61 7.84 12.91 -2.29
C HIS A 61 9.10 13.78 -2.13
N ILE A 62 10.17 13.39 -2.82
CA ILE A 62 11.37 14.18 -3.01
C ILE A 62 11.39 14.67 -4.46
N LEU A 63 11.63 15.96 -4.63
CA LEU A 63 11.69 16.63 -5.95
C LEU A 63 10.40 16.49 -6.78
N ASP A 64 9.25 16.55 -6.11
CA ASP A 64 7.92 16.49 -6.74
C ASP A 64 7.74 17.49 -7.90
N GLY A 65 7.44 16.97 -9.09
CA GLY A 65 7.32 17.72 -10.34
C GLY A 65 8.61 18.37 -10.85
N LYS A 66 9.78 18.04 -10.27
CA LYS A 66 11.08 18.67 -10.60
C LYS A 66 12.05 17.72 -11.30
N ILE A 67 11.77 16.43 -11.29
CA ILE A 67 12.52 15.39 -12.00
C ILE A 67 11.54 14.56 -12.81
N SER A 68 12.03 13.68 -13.67
CA SER A 68 11.17 12.79 -14.43
C SER A 68 11.81 11.41 -14.54
N GLY A 69 11.03 10.38 -14.26
CA GLY A 69 11.41 8.98 -14.34
C GLY A 69 12.70 8.64 -13.59
N PRO A 70 12.83 8.92 -12.28
CA PRO A 70 13.99 8.48 -11.50
C PRO A 70 14.02 6.95 -11.40
N GLU A 71 14.81 6.30 -12.26
CA GLU A 71 14.70 4.87 -12.51
C GLU A 71 15.45 4.01 -11.50
N SER A 72 16.73 4.31 -11.35
CA SER A 72 17.62 3.61 -10.45
C SER A 72 18.36 4.65 -9.62
N MET A 73 18.69 4.29 -8.39
CA MET A 73 19.38 5.20 -7.50
C MET A 73 20.29 4.45 -6.52
N VAL A 74 21.33 5.15 -6.08
CA VAL A 74 22.17 4.75 -4.95
C VAL A 74 22.00 5.80 -3.86
N VAL A 75 21.73 5.33 -2.63
CA VAL A 75 21.63 6.19 -1.44
C VAL A 75 22.87 5.95 -0.59
N ASP A 76 23.50 7.03 -0.16
CA ASP A 76 24.75 7.02 0.60
C ASP A 76 24.76 8.21 1.55
N ASP A 77 24.66 7.92 2.85
CA ASP A 77 24.41 8.88 3.91
C ASP A 77 23.19 9.77 3.58
N ASP A 78 23.41 11.08 3.42
CA ASP A 78 22.37 12.07 3.11
C ASP A 78 22.23 12.33 1.59
N ALA A 79 23.01 11.65 0.74
CA ALA A 79 23.05 11.84 -0.70
C ALA A 79 22.32 10.73 -1.46
N ILE A 80 21.51 11.13 -2.45
CA ILE A 80 20.87 10.23 -3.42
C ILE A 80 21.47 10.52 -4.79
N TYR A 81 22.04 9.50 -5.41
CA TYR A 81 22.51 9.53 -6.79
C TYR A 81 21.47 8.84 -7.66
N ALA A 82 20.69 9.61 -8.41
CA ALA A 82 19.54 9.10 -9.16
C ALA A 82 19.72 9.27 -10.67
N SER A 83 19.31 8.25 -11.42
CA SER A 83 19.27 8.28 -12.88
C SER A 83 17.90 8.75 -13.37
N VAL A 84 17.84 9.75 -14.24
CA VAL A 84 16.57 10.40 -14.67
C VAL A 84 16.35 10.32 -16.17
N TYR A 85 15.13 10.62 -16.62
CA TYR A 85 14.66 10.38 -17.99
C TYR A 85 15.42 11.16 -19.06
N ASP A 86 15.91 12.35 -18.72
CA ASP A 86 16.60 13.28 -19.61
C ASP A 86 18.12 13.04 -19.71
N ALA A 87 18.55 11.78 -19.58
CA ALA A 87 19.94 11.34 -19.73
C ALA A 87 20.94 11.96 -18.72
N LYS A 88 20.50 12.21 -17.48
CA LYS A 88 21.33 12.77 -16.42
C LYS A 88 21.42 11.86 -15.20
N ILE A 89 22.53 11.96 -14.50
CA ILE A 89 22.68 11.47 -13.13
C ILE A 89 22.70 12.67 -12.20
N LEU A 90 21.82 12.68 -11.20
CA LEU A 90 21.66 13.76 -10.24
C LEU A 90 22.26 13.35 -8.90
N LYS A 91 23.00 14.24 -8.25
CA LYS A 91 23.32 14.17 -6.82
C LYS A 91 22.32 15.04 -6.07
N ILE A 92 21.54 14.43 -5.21
CA ILE A 92 20.48 15.06 -4.44
C ILE A 92 20.85 14.99 -2.96
N VAL A 93 20.88 16.13 -2.27
CA VAL A 93 21.14 16.22 -0.83
C VAL A 93 20.05 17.08 -0.21
N ASN A 94 19.46 16.62 0.90
CA ASN A 94 18.38 17.33 1.59
C ASN A 94 17.21 17.74 0.66
N GLY A 95 16.86 16.86 -0.28
CA GLY A 95 15.78 17.07 -1.24
C GLY A 95 16.06 18.13 -2.30
N LYS A 96 17.31 18.53 -2.51
CA LYS A 96 17.74 19.47 -3.55
C LYS A 96 18.82 18.86 -4.43
N VAL A 97 18.76 19.12 -5.72
CA VAL A 97 19.83 18.75 -6.66
C VAL A 97 21.03 19.68 -6.40
N VAL A 98 22.15 19.12 -5.95
CA VAL A 98 23.38 19.87 -5.65
C VAL A 98 24.44 19.73 -6.73
N SER A 99 24.42 18.63 -7.49
CA SER A 99 25.28 18.42 -8.65
C SER A 99 24.55 17.52 -9.66
N LYS A 100 24.93 17.60 -10.93
CA LYS A 100 24.37 16.80 -12.01
C LYS A 100 25.40 16.57 -13.09
N VAL A 101 25.30 15.45 -13.80
CA VAL A 101 26.16 15.13 -14.93
C VAL A 101 25.36 14.51 -16.07
N ALA A 102 25.56 15.03 -17.27
CA ALA A 102 25.20 14.38 -18.51
C ALA A 102 26.39 13.48 -18.91
N TYR A 103 26.17 12.16 -18.98
CA TYR A 103 27.25 11.18 -19.11
C TYR A 103 27.61 10.85 -20.56
N SER A 104 26.76 11.22 -21.52
CA SER A 104 27.03 11.06 -22.96
C SER A 104 27.38 12.41 -23.60
N GLU A 105 28.19 12.43 -24.66
CA GLU A 105 28.50 13.69 -25.34
C GLU A 105 27.24 14.35 -25.92
N LYS A 106 26.34 13.56 -26.53
CA LYS A 106 25.10 14.09 -27.09
C LYS A 106 24.22 14.74 -26.02
N SER A 107 24.05 14.13 -24.85
CA SER A 107 23.26 14.72 -23.76
C SER A 107 23.88 15.99 -23.15
N LYS A 108 25.19 16.23 -23.36
CA LYS A 108 25.85 17.49 -22.95
C LYS A 108 25.50 18.66 -23.88
N PHE A 109 25.31 18.40 -25.17
CA PHE A 109 25.13 19.44 -26.19
C PHE A 109 23.69 19.57 -26.71
N PHE A 110 22.86 18.53 -26.59
CA PHE A 110 21.45 18.58 -26.97
C PHE A 110 20.60 19.10 -25.80
N PRO A 111 19.89 20.23 -25.96
CA PRO A 111 19.02 20.75 -24.91
C PRO A 111 17.72 19.96 -24.74
N ASP A 112 17.30 19.19 -25.76
CA ASP A 112 15.98 18.57 -25.85
C ASP A 112 16.00 17.04 -25.61
N CYS A 113 16.56 16.63 -24.47
CA CYS A 113 16.55 15.23 -24.02
C CYS A 113 15.34 14.93 -23.15
N GLY A 114 14.91 13.65 -23.11
CA GLY A 114 13.75 13.21 -22.32
C GLY A 114 12.45 13.08 -23.13
N HIS A 115 12.56 12.77 -24.43
CA HIS A 115 11.42 12.50 -25.30
C HIS A 115 11.59 11.18 -26.05
N PHE A 116 10.47 10.61 -26.51
CA PHE A 116 10.47 9.31 -27.21
C PHE A 116 11.42 9.30 -28.42
N ASP A 117 11.47 10.35 -29.23
CA ASP A 117 12.32 10.34 -30.43
C ASP A 117 13.80 10.63 -30.13
N THR A 118 14.09 11.44 -29.10
CA THR A 118 15.46 11.84 -28.77
C THR A 118 16.18 10.85 -27.84
N GLU A 119 15.43 9.96 -27.18
CA GLU A 119 15.96 9.03 -26.19
C GLU A 119 17.12 8.14 -26.68
N PRO A 120 17.09 7.52 -27.88
CA PRO A 120 18.20 6.69 -28.36
C PRO A 120 19.48 7.49 -28.60
N GLU A 121 19.36 8.79 -28.83
CA GLU A 121 20.49 9.67 -29.11
C GLU A 121 21.05 10.28 -27.82
N CYS A 122 20.18 10.75 -26.94
CA CYS A 122 20.57 11.31 -25.64
C CYS A 122 21.07 10.23 -24.67
N GLY A 123 20.42 9.07 -24.68
CA GLY A 123 20.55 8.03 -23.69
C GLY A 123 19.38 7.98 -22.71
N ARG A 124 19.30 6.88 -21.97
CA ARG A 124 18.39 6.68 -20.84
C ARG A 124 19.09 5.77 -19.81
N PRO A 125 19.52 6.33 -18.67
CA PRO A 125 20.27 5.58 -17.67
C PRO A 125 19.28 4.79 -16.79
N LEU A 126 19.34 3.46 -16.87
CA LEU A 126 18.37 2.57 -16.22
C LEU A 126 18.91 1.87 -14.98
N GLY A 127 20.21 1.60 -14.93
CA GLY A 127 20.88 0.99 -13.78
C GLY A 127 22.02 1.86 -13.28
N ILE A 128 22.15 2.01 -11.96
CA ILE A 128 23.31 2.66 -11.32
C ILE A 128 23.77 1.86 -10.10
N ARG A 129 25.10 1.69 -9.96
CA ARG A 129 25.73 1.06 -8.79
C ARG A 129 27.00 1.79 -8.37
N ARG A 130 27.31 1.71 -7.09
CA ARG A 130 28.60 2.14 -6.55
C ARG A 130 29.70 1.22 -7.09
N LEU A 131 30.69 1.80 -7.78
CA LEU A 131 31.84 1.03 -8.28
C LEU A 131 32.90 0.86 -7.20
N VAL A 132 33.22 1.95 -6.48
CA VAL A 132 34.27 1.98 -5.46
C VAL A 132 33.67 2.36 -4.12
N THR A 133 33.81 1.48 -3.13
CA THR A 133 33.30 1.72 -1.77
C THR A 133 33.92 2.98 -1.15
N GLY A 134 33.10 3.82 -0.54
CA GLY A 134 33.54 5.07 0.11
C GLY A 134 33.94 6.20 -0.84
N LYS A 135 33.80 6.02 -2.17
CA LYS A 135 34.02 7.10 -3.14
C LYS A 135 32.75 7.34 -3.95
N PRO A 136 32.47 8.57 -4.39
CA PRO A 136 31.30 8.89 -5.21
C PRO A 136 31.54 8.52 -6.69
N LYS A 137 31.97 7.28 -6.94
CA LYS A 137 32.22 6.69 -8.27
C LYS A 137 31.21 5.60 -8.55
N PHE A 138 30.53 5.71 -9.68
CA PHE A 138 29.41 4.86 -10.04
C PHE A 138 29.62 4.24 -11.41
N VAL A 139 29.03 3.07 -11.61
CA VAL A 139 28.83 2.49 -12.93
C VAL A 139 27.34 2.62 -13.29
N VAL A 140 27.08 3.02 -14.54
CA VAL A 140 25.75 3.36 -15.05
C VAL A 140 25.49 2.56 -16.33
N ALA A 141 24.40 1.81 -16.37
CA ALA A 141 23.88 1.15 -17.57
C ALA A 141 22.92 2.08 -18.29
N ASP A 142 23.23 2.42 -19.54
CA ASP A 142 22.36 3.14 -20.46
C ASP A 142 21.69 2.16 -21.44
N ALA A 143 20.39 2.32 -21.62
CA ALA A 143 19.58 1.47 -22.50
C ALA A 143 20.12 1.35 -23.94
N TYR A 144 20.73 2.40 -24.47
CA TYR A 144 21.12 2.53 -25.88
C TYR A 144 22.62 2.67 -26.08
N LEU A 145 23.30 3.40 -25.19
CA LEU A 145 24.64 3.91 -25.39
C LEU A 145 25.70 3.01 -24.75
N GLY A 146 25.34 2.11 -23.85
CA GLY A 146 26.27 1.17 -23.23
C GLY A 146 26.47 1.41 -21.75
N VAL A 147 27.70 1.24 -21.25
CA VAL A 147 28.00 1.37 -19.82
C VAL A 147 29.04 2.45 -19.59
N PHE A 148 28.80 3.27 -18.56
CA PHE A 148 29.62 4.43 -18.22
C PHE A 148 30.08 4.35 -16.76
N ILE A 149 31.31 4.78 -16.50
CA ILE A 149 31.75 5.16 -15.16
C ILE A 149 31.45 6.66 -15.00
N VAL A 150 30.82 7.03 -13.90
CA VAL A 150 30.50 8.41 -13.54
C VAL A 150 31.18 8.74 -12.21
N ASP A 151 31.93 9.83 -12.17
CA ASP A 151 32.74 10.23 -11.01
C ASP A 151 32.31 11.60 -10.50
N PHE A 152 31.80 11.64 -9.27
CA PHE A 152 31.39 12.84 -8.55
C PHE A 152 32.44 13.27 -7.50
N THR A 153 33.69 12.80 -7.59
CA THR A 153 34.77 13.19 -6.65
C THR A 153 35.01 14.71 -6.69
N ASN A 154 34.94 15.31 -7.88
CA ASN A 154 34.81 16.76 -8.04
C ASN A 154 33.34 17.09 -8.27
N GLU A 155 32.66 17.62 -7.27
CA GLU A 155 31.21 17.89 -7.35
C GLU A 155 30.87 19.01 -8.33
N GLN A 156 31.81 19.92 -8.58
CA GLN A 156 31.64 21.05 -9.50
C GLN A 156 31.85 20.65 -10.96
N ASP A 157 32.63 19.60 -11.19
CA ASP A 157 32.92 19.08 -12.53
C ASP A 157 32.92 17.55 -12.53
N PRO A 158 31.73 16.93 -12.38
CA PRO A 158 31.60 15.48 -12.42
C PRO A 158 31.94 14.95 -13.81
N THR A 159 32.72 13.88 -13.86
CA THR A 159 33.21 13.31 -15.12
C THR A 159 32.52 12.00 -15.46
N SER A 160 32.60 11.62 -16.73
CA SER A 160 32.03 10.36 -17.24
C SER A 160 32.99 9.72 -18.25
N THR A 161 33.05 8.38 -18.25
CA THR A 161 33.89 7.61 -19.17
C THR A 161 33.13 6.36 -19.62
N GLN A 162 33.00 6.18 -20.94
CA GLN A 162 32.34 5.00 -21.50
C GLN A 162 33.28 3.79 -21.43
N ILE A 163 32.78 2.69 -20.84
CA ILE A 163 33.51 1.43 -20.67
C ILE A 163 32.94 0.29 -21.53
N LEU A 164 31.68 0.41 -21.97
CA LEU A 164 31.07 -0.46 -22.97
C LEU A 164 30.29 0.39 -23.98
N ASP A 165 30.45 0.10 -25.27
CA ASP A 165 29.68 0.72 -26.36
C ASP A 165 28.72 -0.31 -26.96
N SER A 166 27.41 -0.07 -26.82
CA SER A 166 26.35 -0.96 -27.33
C SER A 166 26.34 -1.11 -28.85
N ARG A 167 27.08 -0.26 -29.60
CA ARG A 167 27.23 -0.41 -31.06
C ARG A 167 28.14 -1.56 -31.44
N VAL A 168 29.00 -2.02 -30.51
CA VAL A 168 29.93 -3.13 -30.72
C VAL A 168 29.20 -4.45 -30.48
N PRO A 169 29.13 -5.36 -31.46
CA PRO A 169 28.50 -6.67 -31.28
C PRO A 169 29.25 -7.52 -30.25
N ILE A 170 28.50 -8.23 -29.41
CA ILE A 170 28.97 -9.26 -28.48
C ILE A 170 28.35 -10.57 -28.93
N ASP A 171 29.18 -11.57 -29.25
CA ASP A 171 28.76 -12.85 -29.83
C ASP A 171 27.81 -12.69 -31.03
N GLY A 172 28.13 -11.73 -31.91
CA GLY A 172 27.36 -11.45 -33.13
C GLY A 172 26.16 -10.51 -32.96
N PHE A 173 25.78 -10.15 -31.72
CA PHE A 173 24.62 -9.31 -31.46
C PHE A 173 24.98 -8.04 -30.68
N LYS A 174 24.49 -6.89 -31.16
CA LYS A 174 24.59 -5.61 -30.44
C LYS A 174 23.63 -5.62 -29.25
N PRO A 175 24.06 -5.21 -28.04
CA PRO A 175 23.12 -4.90 -26.97
C PRO A 175 22.14 -3.82 -27.42
N ARG A 176 20.83 -4.07 -27.32
CA ARG A 176 19.81 -3.10 -27.73
C ARG A 176 19.09 -2.46 -26.55
N PHE A 177 19.13 -3.12 -25.40
CA PHE A 177 18.39 -2.70 -24.23
C PHE A 177 19.12 -3.14 -22.97
N LEU A 178 20.24 -2.49 -22.65
CA LEU A 178 20.90 -2.69 -21.35
C LEU A 178 20.02 -2.10 -20.26
N ASN A 179 19.81 -2.83 -19.17
CA ASN A 179 18.85 -2.44 -18.16
C ASN A 179 19.53 -2.13 -16.82
N ASP A 180 19.78 -3.15 -16.01
CA ASP A 180 20.45 -3.02 -14.73
C ASP A 180 21.83 -3.70 -14.72
N LEU A 181 22.61 -3.40 -13.70
CA LEU A 181 23.94 -3.99 -13.51
C LEU A 181 24.28 -4.17 -12.02
N ASP A 182 25.27 -5.02 -11.74
CA ASP A 182 25.87 -5.11 -10.42
C ASP A 182 27.39 -5.29 -10.46
N VAL A 183 28.06 -4.93 -9.37
CA VAL A 183 29.52 -4.83 -9.28
C VAL A 183 30.07 -6.02 -8.50
N ILE A 184 30.74 -6.95 -9.20
CA ILE A 184 31.42 -8.08 -8.57
C ILE A 184 32.66 -7.55 -7.82
N SER A 185 33.47 -6.77 -8.54
CA SER A 185 34.68 -6.11 -8.05
C SER A 185 34.87 -4.77 -8.79
N GLU A 186 35.85 -3.96 -8.39
CA GLU A 186 36.17 -2.69 -9.07
C GLU A 186 36.55 -2.85 -10.55
N ASP A 187 36.82 -4.08 -11.03
CA ASP A 187 37.17 -4.38 -12.41
C ASP A 187 36.16 -5.30 -13.13
N GLU A 188 35.17 -5.85 -12.42
CA GLU A 188 34.23 -6.84 -12.97
C GLU A 188 32.79 -6.50 -12.63
N ILE A 189 31.96 -6.44 -13.67
CA ILE A 189 30.53 -6.12 -13.55
C ILE A 189 29.68 -7.12 -14.32
N VAL A 190 28.45 -7.31 -13.86
CA VAL A 190 27.42 -8.10 -14.52
C VAL A 190 26.29 -7.18 -14.96
N ILE A 191 25.75 -7.42 -16.15
CA ILE A 191 24.79 -6.51 -16.79
C ILE A 191 23.68 -7.34 -17.42
N THR A 192 22.44 -6.88 -17.33
CA THR A 192 21.32 -7.43 -18.09
C THR A 192 21.16 -6.71 -19.43
N ASP A 193 21.05 -7.48 -20.51
CA ASP A 193 20.64 -7.02 -21.83
C ASP A 193 19.24 -7.59 -22.11
N SER A 194 18.21 -6.76 -21.95
CA SER A 194 16.81 -7.17 -21.93
C SER A 194 16.32 -7.78 -23.24
N SER A 195 16.88 -7.35 -24.39
CA SER A 195 16.61 -7.93 -25.70
C SER A 195 17.71 -7.56 -26.68
N ILE A 196 18.01 -8.47 -27.60
CA ILE A 196 18.88 -8.20 -28.76
C ILE A 196 18.10 -7.66 -29.99
N ARG A 197 16.76 -7.64 -29.93
CA ARG A 197 15.89 -7.23 -31.04
C ARG A 197 15.27 -5.86 -30.82
N HIS A 198 14.72 -5.64 -29.63
CA HIS A 198 13.95 -4.44 -29.27
C HIS A 198 14.75 -3.53 -28.33
N ASP A 199 14.65 -2.22 -28.55
CA ASP A 199 15.16 -1.20 -27.62
C ASP A 199 14.12 -0.85 -26.54
N ARG A 200 14.47 0.04 -25.59
CA ARG A 200 13.58 0.39 -24.47
C ARG A 200 12.23 0.97 -24.92
N ARG A 201 12.19 1.81 -25.95
CA ARG A 201 10.93 2.39 -26.46
C ARG A 201 10.00 1.31 -27.00
N HIS A 202 10.57 0.23 -27.52
CA HIS A 202 9.86 -0.93 -28.05
C HIS A 202 9.64 -2.03 -26.99
N PHE A 203 9.56 -1.66 -25.69
CA PHE A 203 9.30 -2.63 -24.61
C PHE A 203 7.95 -3.37 -24.78
N MET A 204 6.92 -2.74 -25.36
CA MET A 204 5.64 -3.42 -25.58
C MET A 204 5.71 -4.50 -26.67
N PRO A 205 6.27 -4.23 -27.86
CA PRO A 205 6.62 -5.28 -28.80
C PRO A 205 7.44 -6.42 -28.16
N LEU A 206 8.45 -6.09 -27.35
CA LEU A 206 9.23 -7.09 -26.61
C LEU A 206 8.34 -7.99 -25.73
N ILE A 207 7.48 -7.39 -24.89
CA ILE A 207 6.57 -8.11 -23.99
C ILE A 207 5.55 -8.94 -24.77
N LEU A 208 4.96 -8.38 -25.83
CA LEU A 208 3.89 -9.01 -26.61
C LEU A 208 4.39 -10.06 -27.57
N GLU A 209 5.60 -9.94 -28.10
CA GLU A 209 6.22 -11.01 -28.88
C GLU A 209 6.68 -12.15 -27.97
N HIS A 210 7.10 -11.82 -26.75
CA HIS A 210 7.47 -12.78 -25.71
C HIS A 210 8.57 -13.75 -26.15
N HIS A 211 9.62 -13.19 -26.75
CA HIS A 211 10.80 -13.94 -27.14
C HIS A 211 11.80 -14.06 -25.99
N ALA A 212 12.45 -15.21 -25.89
CA ALA A 212 13.58 -15.45 -25.01
C ALA A 212 14.86 -15.04 -25.72
N ASP A 213 15.13 -13.74 -25.80
CA ASP A 213 16.26 -13.18 -26.55
C ASP A 213 17.11 -12.20 -25.72
N GLY A 214 16.87 -12.15 -24.41
CA GLY A 214 17.70 -11.41 -23.46
C GLY A 214 18.92 -12.21 -22.99
N ARG A 215 19.89 -11.49 -22.43
CA ARG A 215 21.20 -12.02 -22.02
C ARG A 215 21.64 -11.43 -20.67
N ILE A 216 22.54 -12.15 -20.00
CA ILE A 216 23.37 -11.62 -18.91
C ILE A 216 24.81 -11.58 -19.41
N LEU A 217 25.42 -10.40 -19.31
CA LEU A 217 26.77 -10.10 -19.76
C LEU A 217 27.69 -9.95 -18.55
N HIS A 218 28.93 -10.39 -18.68
CA HIS A 218 30.03 -10.13 -17.76
C HIS A 218 31.06 -9.24 -18.46
N LEU A 219 31.30 -8.05 -17.92
CA LEU A 219 32.28 -7.11 -18.43
C LEU A 219 33.45 -7.01 -17.47
N LYS A 220 34.66 -7.19 -18.02
CA LYS A 220 35.91 -6.81 -17.37
C LYS A 220 36.33 -5.42 -17.85
N ILE A 221 36.43 -4.46 -16.92
CA ILE A 221 36.59 -3.03 -17.22
C ILE A 221 37.96 -2.74 -17.85
N SER A 222 39.04 -3.21 -17.22
CA SER A 222 40.42 -2.98 -17.61
C SER A 222 40.73 -3.43 -19.04
N SER A 223 40.21 -4.60 -19.44
CA SER A 223 40.41 -5.17 -20.77
C SER A 223 39.27 -4.88 -21.75
N LYS A 224 38.20 -4.20 -21.30
CA LYS A 224 36.94 -3.99 -22.04
C LYS A 224 36.38 -5.28 -22.65
N THR A 225 36.64 -6.42 -22.01
CA THR A 225 36.24 -7.73 -22.54
C THR A 225 34.87 -8.08 -22.01
N VAL A 226 33.95 -8.45 -22.90
CA VAL A 226 32.59 -8.88 -22.54
C VAL A 226 32.40 -10.34 -22.88
N LYS A 227 31.76 -11.08 -21.97
CA LYS A 227 31.35 -12.47 -22.19
C LYS A 227 29.86 -12.61 -21.89
N VAL A 228 29.16 -13.45 -22.65
CA VAL A 228 27.78 -13.83 -22.33
C VAL A 228 27.81 -14.93 -21.27
N LEU A 229 27.25 -14.67 -20.08
CA LEU A 229 27.13 -15.68 -19.02
C LEU A 229 25.89 -16.55 -19.20
N ALA A 230 24.81 -15.95 -19.71
CA ALA A 230 23.55 -16.62 -20.00
C ALA A 230 22.84 -15.93 -21.16
N ASP A 231 22.16 -16.70 -21.99
CA ASP A 231 21.30 -16.22 -23.06
C ASP A 231 19.91 -16.87 -22.97
N LYS A 232 19.04 -16.52 -23.93
CA LYS A 232 17.67 -17.05 -24.04
C LYS A 232 16.84 -16.80 -22.78
N LEU A 233 16.94 -15.57 -22.26
CA LEU A 233 16.21 -15.10 -21.10
C LEU A 233 15.00 -14.27 -21.52
N TYR A 234 13.93 -14.34 -20.75
CA TYR A 234 12.69 -13.59 -21.00
C TYR A 234 12.75 -12.22 -20.33
N PHE A 235 13.11 -11.19 -21.09
CA PHE A 235 13.20 -9.80 -20.60
C PHE A 235 13.95 -9.71 -19.25
N PRO A 236 15.25 -10.09 -19.18
CA PRO A 236 16.05 -9.86 -17.98
C PRO A 236 16.10 -8.36 -17.69
N ASN A 237 15.53 -7.95 -16.55
CA ASN A 237 15.40 -6.55 -16.17
C ASN A 237 16.36 -6.21 -15.02
N GLY A 238 15.92 -6.28 -13.75
CA GLY A 238 16.78 -6.08 -12.60
C GLY A 238 17.82 -7.18 -12.38
N ILE A 239 18.98 -6.83 -11.80
CA ILE A 239 20.02 -7.78 -11.39
C ILE A 239 20.66 -7.38 -10.04
N GLN A 240 20.92 -8.38 -9.19
CA GLN A 240 21.49 -8.19 -7.86
C GLN A 240 22.38 -9.38 -7.50
N LEU A 241 23.64 -9.13 -7.15
CA LEU A 241 24.53 -10.14 -6.58
C LEU A 241 23.99 -10.64 -5.25
N THR A 242 24.15 -11.94 -5.03
CA THR A 242 23.97 -12.54 -3.71
C THR A 242 25.08 -12.08 -2.76
N GLU A 243 24.84 -12.16 -1.46
CA GLU A 243 25.78 -11.70 -0.42
C GLU A 243 27.16 -12.36 -0.50
N ASP A 244 27.21 -13.64 -0.89
CA ASP A 244 28.43 -14.41 -1.13
C ASP A 244 29.16 -14.07 -2.45
N LYS A 245 28.55 -13.20 -3.29
CA LYS A 245 29.00 -12.82 -4.63
C LYS A 245 29.24 -13.99 -5.60
N GLN A 246 28.71 -15.18 -5.32
CA GLN A 246 28.87 -16.36 -6.18
C GLN A 246 27.77 -16.44 -7.24
N SER A 247 26.63 -15.82 -6.98
CA SER A 247 25.46 -15.86 -7.84
C SER A 247 24.87 -14.46 -8.05
N VAL A 248 24.05 -14.34 -9.08
CA VAL A 248 23.22 -13.16 -9.33
C VAL A 248 21.76 -13.58 -9.36
N LEU A 249 20.91 -12.78 -8.72
CA LEU A 249 19.46 -12.81 -8.91
C LEU A 249 19.11 -11.89 -10.06
N PHE A 250 18.21 -12.31 -10.93
CA PHE A 250 17.73 -11.49 -12.04
C PHE A 250 16.24 -11.69 -12.30
N SER A 251 15.57 -10.58 -12.63
CA SER A 251 14.14 -10.54 -12.92
C SER A 251 13.89 -10.94 -14.38
N GLU A 252 13.08 -11.96 -14.63
CA GLU A 252 12.47 -12.17 -15.96
C GLU A 252 11.11 -11.49 -15.98
N CYS A 253 11.10 -10.20 -16.34
CA CYS A 253 9.97 -9.28 -16.20
C CYS A 253 8.70 -9.84 -16.87
N SER A 254 8.79 -10.27 -18.12
CA SER A 254 7.65 -10.80 -18.89
C SER A 254 7.18 -12.19 -18.43
N MET A 255 7.94 -12.87 -17.56
CA MET A 255 7.60 -14.16 -16.97
C MET A 255 7.14 -14.06 -15.50
N ALA A 256 7.03 -12.84 -14.95
CA ALA A 256 6.61 -12.59 -13.57
C ALA A 256 7.38 -13.45 -12.54
N ARG A 257 8.71 -13.56 -12.70
CA ARG A 257 9.56 -14.43 -11.87
C ARG A 257 10.98 -13.90 -11.74
N ILE A 258 11.70 -14.40 -10.74
CA ILE A 258 13.11 -14.14 -10.49
C ILE A 258 13.86 -15.46 -10.55
N LYS A 259 15.01 -15.46 -11.22
CA LYS A 259 15.92 -16.59 -11.32
C LYS A 259 17.24 -16.25 -10.66
N LYS A 260 17.99 -17.30 -10.31
CA LYS A 260 19.35 -17.22 -9.79
C LYS A 260 20.30 -17.86 -10.79
N LEU A 261 21.36 -17.15 -11.15
CA LEU A 261 22.46 -17.63 -11.99
C LEU A 261 23.72 -17.75 -11.13
N THR A 262 24.30 -18.95 -11.05
CA THR A 262 25.63 -19.15 -10.46
C THR A 262 26.70 -18.75 -11.46
N ILE A 263 27.52 -17.75 -11.16
CA ILE A 263 28.43 -17.12 -12.14
C ILE A 263 29.46 -18.12 -12.67
N ALA A 264 30.08 -18.89 -11.78
CA ALA A 264 31.17 -19.81 -12.15
C ALA A 264 30.70 -21.00 -13.01
N SER A 265 29.50 -21.51 -12.77
CA SER A 265 28.98 -22.70 -13.45
C SER A 265 28.01 -22.41 -14.60
N GLY A 266 27.50 -21.18 -14.69
CA GLY A 266 26.42 -20.84 -15.63
C GLY A 266 25.06 -21.47 -15.25
N LYS A 267 24.95 -22.14 -14.09
CA LYS A 267 23.72 -22.82 -13.69
C LYS A 267 22.63 -21.81 -13.34
N ILE A 268 21.47 -21.96 -13.97
CA ILE A 268 20.28 -21.15 -13.70
C ILE A 268 19.25 -21.98 -12.95
N GLU A 269 18.73 -21.45 -11.86
CA GLU A 269 17.66 -22.05 -11.06
C GLU A 269 16.56 -21.04 -10.71
N MET A 270 15.38 -21.55 -10.35
CA MET A 270 14.28 -20.70 -9.93
C MET A 270 14.57 -20.14 -8.55
N PHE A 271 14.36 -18.83 -8.36
CA PHE A 271 14.46 -18.19 -7.05
C PHE A 271 13.07 -17.84 -6.52
N SER A 272 12.26 -17.14 -7.31
CA SER A 272 10.88 -16.83 -6.97
C SER A 272 10.01 -16.90 -8.21
N SER A 273 8.84 -17.54 -8.11
CA SER A 273 7.96 -17.81 -9.26
C SER A 273 6.57 -17.22 -9.05
N ASN A 274 5.91 -16.88 -10.16
CA ASN A 274 4.52 -16.41 -10.19
C ASN A 274 4.25 -15.22 -9.25
N LEU A 275 5.06 -14.17 -9.41
CA LEU A 275 4.92 -12.94 -8.64
C LEU A 275 3.59 -12.23 -8.94
N PRO A 276 3.04 -11.45 -7.99
CA PRO A 276 1.82 -10.65 -8.14
C PRO A 276 1.99 -9.44 -9.08
N GLY A 277 3.08 -9.37 -9.82
CA GLY A 277 3.40 -8.29 -10.75
C GLY A 277 4.58 -8.65 -11.65
N LEU A 278 4.94 -7.74 -12.55
CA LEU A 278 6.10 -7.86 -13.42
C LEU A 278 7.33 -7.31 -12.68
N PRO A 279 8.31 -8.16 -12.31
CA PRO A 279 9.45 -7.74 -11.51
C PRO A 279 10.39 -6.85 -12.32
N ASP A 280 10.84 -5.79 -11.65
CA ASP A 280 11.79 -4.81 -12.17
C ASP A 280 13.14 -4.95 -11.42
N ASN A 281 13.70 -3.86 -10.88
CA ASN A 281 14.95 -3.91 -10.13
C ASN A 281 14.84 -4.68 -8.81
N ILE A 282 15.90 -5.43 -8.50
CA ILE A 282 16.09 -6.17 -7.25
C ILE A 282 17.20 -5.48 -6.45
N ARG A 283 16.99 -5.17 -5.18
CA ARG A 283 18.04 -4.60 -4.33
C ARG A 283 18.15 -5.34 -3.01
N SER A 284 19.37 -5.57 -2.54
CA SER A 284 19.58 -6.10 -1.18
C SER A 284 19.06 -5.09 -0.15
N SER A 285 18.40 -5.59 0.91
CA SER A 285 18.05 -4.79 2.08
C SER A 285 19.25 -4.56 3.03
N GLY A 286 20.37 -5.25 2.80
CA GLY A 286 21.49 -5.33 3.74
C GLY A 286 21.23 -6.25 4.96
N ARG A 287 20.05 -6.87 5.05
CA ARG A 287 19.63 -7.76 6.16
C ARG A 287 19.43 -9.21 5.71
N GLY A 288 20.04 -9.60 4.58
CA GLY A 288 19.84 -10.91 3.97
C GLY A 288 18.49 -11.10 3.24
N THR A 289 17.76 -10.01 2.99
CA THR A 289 16.51 -9.99 2.22
C THR A 289 16.66 -9.11 0.98
N TYR A 290 15.71 -9.19 0.04
CA TYR A 290 15.74 -8.47 -1.23
C TYR A 290 14.43 -7.71 -1.46
N TRP A 291 14.55 -6.42 -1.73
CA TRP A 291 13.44 -5.59 -2.19
C TRP A 291 13.29 -5.71 -3.71
N VAL A 292 12.05 -5.82 -4.18
CA VAL A 292 11.70 -5.96 -5.59
C VAL A 292 10.63 -4.94 -5.95
N GLY A 293 10.97 -4.08 -6.93
CA GLY A 293 10.01 -3.20 -7.59
C GLY A 293 9.15 -3.98 -8.59
N LEU A 294 7.88 -3.58 -8.74
CA LEU A 294 6.99 -4.16 -9.73
C LEU A 294 6.56 -3.08 -10.73
N ALA A 295 6.94 -3.25 -12.00
CA ALA A 295 6.63 -2.34 -13.09
C ALA A 295 5.15 -2.34 -13.49
N ALA A 296 4.43 -3.39 -13.12
CA ALA A 296 2.98 -3.50 -13.25
C ALA A 296 2.46 -4.58 -12.30
N THR A 297 1.26 -4.41 -11.77
CA THR A 297 0.59 -5.42 -10.94
C THR A 297 -0.20 -6.41 -11.79
N ARG A 298 -0.26 -7.66 -11.32
CA ARG A 298 -1.07 -8.74 -11.88
C ARG A 298 -2.22 -9.01 -10.92
N SER A 299 -3.43 -9.12 -11.45
CA SER A 299 -4.64 -9.35 -10.66
C SER A 299 -5.31 -10.66 -11.04
N ALA A 300 -5.65 -11.47 -10.03
CA ALA A 300 -6.43 -12.68 -10.21
C ALA A 300 -7.88 -12.39 -10.65
N THR A 301 -8.44 -11.23 -10.25
CA THR A 301 -9.82 -10.83 -10.58
C THR A 301 -9.90 -10.05 -11.89
N HIS A 302 -8.84 -9.32 -12.24
CA HIS A 302 -8.73 -8.55 -13.47
C HIS A 302 -7.42 -8.88 -14.19
N PRO A 303 -7.32 -10.07 -14.83
CA PRO A 303 -6.10 -10.49 -15.51
C PRO A 303 -5.69 -9.52 -16.62
N SER A 304 -4.40 -9.22 -16.70
CA SER A 304 -3.85 -8.31 -17.69
C SER A 304 -3.91 -8.89 -19.11
N MET A 305 -3.59 -8.06 -20.12
CA MET A 305 -3.39 -8.55 -21.49
C MET A 305 -2.35 -9.68 -21.54
N LEU A 306 -1.27 -9.55 -20.75
CA LEU A 306 -0.22 -10.55 -20.65
C LEU A 306 -0.77 -11.87 -20.05
N ASP A 307 -1.66 -11.81 -19.08
CA ASP A 307 -2.25 -13.02 -18.49
C ASP A 307 -3.24 -13.70 -19.45
N ARG A 308 -4.03 -12.94 -20.21
CA ARG A 308 -5.13 -13.47 -21.05
C ARG A 308 -4.68 -13.94 -22.44
N LEU A 309 -3.71 -13.25 -23.04
CA LEU A 309 -3.34 -13.46 -24.45
C LEU A 309 -2.08 -14.32 -24.64
N GLY A 310 -1.53 -14.91 -23.56
CA GLY A 310 -0.35 -15.77 -23.65
C GLY A 310 -0.51 -16.94 -24.64
N SER A 311 -1.69 -17.57 -24.66
CA SER A 311 -2.01 -18.65 -25.60
C SER A 311 -2.44 -18.19 -27.00
N HIS A 312 -2.49 -16.89 -27.26
CA HIS A 312 -3.01 -16.28 -28.50
C HIS A 312 -1.95 -15.41 -29.20
N PRO A 313 -0.85 -16.00 -29.72
CA PRO A 313 0.24 -15.25 -30.35
C PRO A 313 -0.23 -14.43 -31.57
N ALA A 314 -1.16 -14.95 -32.38
CA ALA A 314 -1.70 -14.24 -33.54
C ALA A 314 -2.36 -12.90 -33.17
N ILE A 315 -3.14 -12.87 -32.07
CA ILE A 315 -3.78 -11.64 -31.58
C ILE A 315 -2.72 -10.65 -31.09
N ARG A 316 -1.73 -11.12 -30.31
CA ARG A 316 -0.63 -10.27 -29.84
C ARG A 316 0.18 -9.70 -31.01
N GLN A 317 0.46 -10.51 -32.03
CA GLN A 317 1.14 -10.04 -33.23
C GLN A 317 0.32 -8.98 -33.96
N PHE A 318 -1.00 -9.17 -34.10
CA PHE A 318 -1.87 -8.18 -34.69
C PHE A 318 -1.83 -6.84 -33.94
N LEU A 319 -1.82 -6.87 -32.60
CA LEU A 319 -1.71 -5.67 -31.78
C LEU A 319 -0.37 -4.96 -31.99
N VAL A 320 0.74 -5.71 -32.07
CA VAL A 320 2.08 -5.15 -32.34
C VAL A 320 2.15 -4.53 -33.74
N ASP A 321 1.56 -5.18 -34.75
CA ASP A 321 1.60 -4.71 -36.14
C ASP A 321 0.71 -3.47 -36.37
N ILE A 322 -0.39 -3.32 -35.61
CA ILE A 322 -1.39 -2.24 -35.81
C ILE A 322 -1.16 -1.03 -34.92
N ILE A 323 -0.64 -1.19 -33.69
CA ILE A 323 -0.49 -0.10 -32.73
C ILE A 323 0.94 0.44 -32.82
N PRO A 324 1.16 1.66 -33.34
CA PRO A 324 2.49 2.25 -33.40
C PRO A 324 3.08 2.42 -32.00
N THR A 325 4.40 2.23 -31.88
CA THR A 325 5.09 2.12 -30.61
C THR A 325 4.82 3.30 -29.66
N GLN A 326 4.78 4.53 -30.18
CA GLN A 326 4.57 5.74 -29.37
C GLN A 326 3.22 5.80 -28.65
N TYR A 327 2.20 5.05 -29.12
CA TYR A 327 0.86 5.07 -28.53
C TYR A 327 0.66 4.03 -27.42
N TRP A 328 1.61 3.13 -27.18
CA TRP A 328 1.48 2.13 -26.12
C TRP A 328 1.40 2.73 -24.73
N LYS A 329 2.27 3.69 -24.39
CA LYS A 329 2.28 4.33 -23.07
C LYS A 329 0.93 4.97 -22.71
N PRO A 330 0.35 5.88 -23.54
CA PRO A 330 -0.96 6.45 -23.23
C PRO A 330 -2.07 5.39 -23.23
N LEU A 331 -2.03 4.41 -24.15
CA LEU A 331 -3.01 3.33 -24.18
C LEU A 331 -3.02 2.51 -22.89
N LEU A 332 -1.83 2.13 -22.38
CA LEU A 332 -1.70 1.37 -21.14
C LEU A 332 -2.23 2.15 -19.95
N SER A 333 -1.95 3.46 -19.86
CA SER A 333 -2.45 4.28 -18.74
C SER A 333 -3.98 4.29 -18.60
N LEU A 334 -4.73 4.04 -19.68
CA LEU A 334 -6.19 3.95 -19.65
C LEU A 334 -6.73 2.64 -19.08
N PHE A 335 -5.96 1.56 -19.20
CA PHE A 335 -6.38 0.20 -18.78
C PHE A 335 -5.60 -0.33 -17.57
N LYS A 336 -4.60 0.42 -17.11
CA LYS A 336 -3.74 0.05 -16.00
C LYS A 336 -4.53 0.10 -14.69
N SER A 337 -4.33 -0.90 -13.85
CA SER A 337 -4.80 -0.84 -12.47
C SER A 337 -4.03 0.25 -11.71
N PRO A 338 -4.71 1.13 -10.96
CA PRO A 338 -4.03 2.08 -10.09
C PRO A 338 -3.30 1.39 -8.91
N HIS A 339 -3.23 0.06 -8.84
CA HIS A 339 -2.60 -0.63 -7.71
C HIS A 339 -1.09 -0.77 -7.90
N SER A 340 -0.32 -0.32 -6.93
CA SER A 340 1.14 -0.48 -6.85
C SER A 340 1.53 -1.41 -5.71
N ILE A 341 2.51 -2.28 -5.94
CA ILE A 341 2.97 -3.29 -4.98
C ILE A 341 4.50 -3.33 -4.97
N ILE A 342 5.10 -3.34 -3.79
CA ILE A 342 6.52 -3.63 -3.55
C ILE A 342 6.62 -4.92 -2.75
N LEU A 343 7.62 -5.75 -3.05
CA LEU A 343 7.85 -7.02 -2.35
C LEU A 343 9.18 -7.03 -1.60
N GLU A 344 9.20 -7.66 -0.43
CA GLU A 344 10.41 -8.11 0.25
C GLU A 344 10.48 -9.64 0.16
N LEU A 345 11.57 -10.17 -0.37
CA LEU A 345 11.86 -11.58 -0.48
C LEU A 345 12.96 -11.98 0.51
N ASP A 346 12.86 -13.16 1.11
CA ASP A 346 13.98 -13.73 1.86
C ASP A 346 15.08 -14.31 0.95
N SER A 347 16.15 -14.83 1.56
CA SER A 347 17.27 -15.46 0.85
C SER A 347 16.92 -16.74 0.10
N THR A 348 15.71 -17.27 0.29
CA THR A 348 15.18 -18.45 -0.42
C THR A 348 14.20 -18.06 -1.54
N GLY A 349 13.89 -16.77 -1.68
CA GLY A 349 12.98 -16.23 -2.69
C GLY A 349 11.51 -16.29 -2.31
N GLN A 350 11.20 -16.57 -1.03
CA GLN A 350 9.84 -16.49 -0.51
C GLN A 350 9.46 -15.05 -0.20
N ILE A 351 8.22 -14.68 -0.54
CA ILE A 351 7.67 -13.36 -0.22
C ILE A 351 7.38 -13.32 1.28
N ILE A 352 8.11 -12.49 2.02
CA ILE A 352 7.93 -12.31 3.46
C ILE A 352 7.11 -11.07 3.79
N ARG A 353 7.04 -10.11 2.87
CA ARG A 353 6.31 -8.86 3.06
C ARG A 353 5.92 -8.23 1.72
N SER A 354 4.78 -7.54 1.71
CA SER A 354 4.39 -6.63 0.63
C SER A 354 3.90 -5.30 1.17
N LEU A 355 4.14 -4.24 0.40
CA LEU A 355 3.65 -2.88 0.66
C LEU A 355 2.80 -2.45 -0.52
N HIS A 356 1.66 -1.80 -0.26
CA HIS A 356 0.68 -1.48 -1.29
C HIS A 356 0.28 0.01 -1.25
N ASP A 357 0.03 0.58 -2.44
CA ASP A 357 -0.79 1.77 -2.67
C ASP A 357 -1.92 1.34 -3.61
N VAL A 358 -3.14 1.22 -3.09
CA VAL A 358 -4.29 0.73 -3.86
C VAL A 358 -4.79 1.79 -4.86
N THR A 359 -4.44 3.05 -4.62
CA THR A 359 -4.82 4.19 -5.45
C THR A 359 -3.76 4.54 -6.50
N GLY A 360 -2.50 4.15 -6.28
CA GLY A 360 -1.36 4.39 -7.16
C GLY A 360 -1.09 5.86 -7.39
N LYS A 361 -1.57 6.71 -6.47
CA LYS A 361 -1.44 8.17 -6.54
C LYS A 361 -0.21 8.67 -5.80
N VAL A 362 0.21 7.97 -4.75
CA VAL A 362 1.39 8.32 -3.95
C VAL A 362 2.60 7.57 -4.47
N VAL A 363 2.42 6.31 -4.88
CA VAL A 363 3.47 5.53 -5.53
C VAL A 363 2.88 4.89 -6.78
N GLY A 364 3.40 5.27 -7.96
CA GLY A 364 3.02 4.71 -9.24
C GLY A 364 3.71 3.38 -9.55
N ASP A 365 4.14 3.20 -10.80
CA ASP A 365 4.95 2.04 -11.16
C ASP A 365 6.30 2.10 -10.47
N VAL A 366 6.74 0.99 -9.90
CA VAL A 366 7.97 0.94 -9.13
C VAL A 366 9.04 0.22 -9.92
N SER A 367 10.06 0.98 -10.36
CA SER A 367 11.22 0.38 -11.00
C SER A 367 12.23 -0.11 -9.97
N GLN A 368 12.50 0.64 -8.90
CA GLN A 368 13.47 0.27 -7.86
C GLN A 368 12.98 0.63 -6.46
N VAL A 369 13.37 -0.19 -5.47
CA VAL A 369 13.28 0.14 -4.05
C VAL A 369 14.63 -0.09 -3.39
N ILE A 370 15.13 0.89 -2.64
CA ILE A 370 16.38 0.76 -1.86
C ILE A 370 16.11 1.10 -0.40
N GLU A 371 16.61 0.24 0.50
CA GLU A 371 16.56 0.47 1.94
C GLU A 371 17.86 1.13 2.39
N HIS A 372 17.75 2.25 3.09
CA HIS A 372 18.89 2.93 3.70
C HIS A 372 18.46 3.60 5.01
N ASN A 373 19.17 3.32 6.11
CA ASN A 373 18.91 3.90 7.44
C ASN A 373 17.44 3.78 7.93
N GLY A 374 16.79 2.65 7.65
CA GLY A 374 15.41 2.40 8.05
C GLY A 374 14.36 3.18 7.22
N GLU A 375 14.75 3.68 6.05
CA GLU A 375 13.89 4.36 5.08
C GLU A 375 13.98 3.63 3.73
N LEU A 376 12.84 3.54 3.04
CA LEU A 376 12.77 3.08 1.66
C LEU A 376 12.74 4.29 0.73
N TYR A 377 13.60 4.26 -0.29
CA TYR A 377 13.56 5.18 -1.41
C TYR A 377 13.10 4.41 -2.64
N ILE A 378 12.08 4.94 -3.30
CA ILE A 378 11.31 4.26 -4.33
C ILE A 378 11.43 5.08 -5.62
N GLY A 379 11.95 4.44 -6.66
CA GLY A 379 12.10 4.97 -8.01
C GLY A 379 10.99 4.49 -8.95
N SER A 380 10.79 5.23 -10.02
CA SER A 380 9.82 4.95 -11.08
C SER A 380 10.38 5.36 -12.44
N PHE A 381 10.08 4.59 -13.49
CA PHE A 381 10.36 5.00 -14.87
C PHE A 381 9.38 6.07 -15.37
N ALA A 382 8.29 6.33 -14.65
CA ALA A 382 7.18 7.16 -15.10
C ALA A 382 6.93 8.39 -14.20
N ASP A 383 7.06 8.24 -12.88
CA ASP A 383 6.73 9.31 -11.93
C ASP A 383 7.74 10.47 -12.01
N ASP A 384 7.33 11.65 -11.53
CA ASP A 384 8.12 12.89 -11.53
C ASP A 384 8.70 13.23 -10.14
N PHE A 385 8.82 12.21 -9.28
CA PHE A 385 9.35 12.29 -7.92
C PHE A 385 10.07 11.00 -7.51
N ILE A 386 10.86 11.08 -6.43
CA ILE A 386 11.31 9.91 -5.68
C ILE A 386 10.43 9.78 -4.45
N ALA A 387 9.78 8.62 -4.24
CA ALA A 387 8.98 8.41 -3.04
C ALA A 387 9.89 7.93 -1.90
N LYS A 388 9.63 8.42 -0.69
CA LYS A 388 10.39 8.11 0.52
C LYS A 388 9.45 7.66 1.63
N LEU A 389 9.68 6.46 2.17
CA LEU A 389 8.84 5.86 3.21
C LEU A 389 9.68 5.44 4.42
N LYS A 390 9.24 5.78 5.63
CA LYS A 390 9.95 5.40 6.86
C LYS A 390 9.47 4.02 7.36
N LEU A 391 10.37 3.04 7.46
CA LEU A 391 10.00 1.67 7.85
C LEU A 391 9.51 1.56 9.31
N TRP A 392 10.05 2.36 10.23
CA TRP A 392 9.60 2.34 11.64
C TRP A 392 8.16 2.82 11.83
N GLN A 393 7.64 3.67 10.93
CA GLN A 393 6.23 4.04 10.94
C GLN A 393 5.34 2.82 10.67
N LEU A 394 5.84 1.83 9.91
CA LEU A 394 5.16 0.58 9.64
C LEU A 394 5.22 -0.37 10.84
N VAL A 395 6.32 -0.35 11.60
CA VAL A 395 6.46 -1.09 12.87
C VAL A 395 5.52 -0.54 13.94
N MET A 396 5.32 0.78 14.02
CA MET A 396 4.39 1.39 14.97
C MET A 396 2.91 1.10 14.64
N THR A 397 2.58 0.87 13.37
CA THR A 397 1.24 0.39 12.96
C THR A 397 1.08 -1.12 13.11
N GLY A 398 2.17 -1.90 13.05
CA GLY A 398 2.18 -3.37 13.19
C GLY A 398 2.39 -3.88 14.62
N MET A 399 3.01 -3.09 15.51
CA MET A 399 2.94 -3.30 16.94
C MET A 399 1.49 -3.07 17.34
N LYS A 400 0.74 -4.16 17.51
CA LYS A 400 -0.57 -4.12 18.18
C LYS A 400 -0.46 -3.13 19.33
N ILE A 401 -1.36 -2.14 19.34
CA ILE A 401 -1.57 -1.13 20.38
C ILE A 401 -1.53 -1.73 21.81
N ARG A 402 -1.68 -3.05 21.95
CA ARG A 402 -1.35 -3.86 23.14
C ARG A 402 0.05 -3.62 23.74
N ASN A 403 1.12 -3.48 22.97
CA ASN A 403 2.48 -3.40 23.55
C ASN A 403 2.92 -1.96 23.89
N LEU A 404 2.33 -0.94 23.28
CA LEU A 404 2.59 0.46 23.66
C LEU A 404 1.84 0.86 24.94
N LEU A 405 0.68 0.25 25.21
CA LEU A 405 0.01 0.36 26.53
C LEU A 405 0.78 -0.38 27.64
N LEU A 406 1.55 -1.42 27.33
CA LEU A 406 2.35 -2.17 28.33
C LEU A 406 3.55 -1.36 28.87
N LEU A 407 4.12 -0.46 28.06
CA LEU A 407 5.21 0.43 28.49
C LEU A 407 4.70 1.66 29.26
N PHE A 408 3.54 2.20 28.88
CA PHE A 408 2.88 3.27 29.65
C PHE A 408 2.32 2.79 31.00
N THR A 409 1.94 1.51 31.09
CA THR A 409 1.47 0.92 32.36
C THR A 409 2.61 0.62 33.33
N PHE A 410 3.86 0.46 32.90
CA PHE A 410 4.97 0.22 33.83
C PHE A 410 5.40 1.48 34.62
N TYR A 411 5.25 2.68 34.02
CA TYR A 411 5.67 3.94 34.67
C TYR A 411 4.60 4.54 35.59
N SER A 412 3.33 4.17 35.41
CA SER A 412 2.22 4.63 36.25
C SER A 412 1.93 3.73 37.45
N PHE A 413 2.63 2.60 37.60
CA PHE A 413 2.35 1.57 38.63
C PHE A 413 3.27 1.63 39.87
N LEU A 414 4.05 2.69 40.06
CA LEU A 414 4.89 2.85 41.25
C LEU A 414 4.33 3.77 42.34
N ASN A 415 3.09 4.26 42.22
CA ASN A 415 2.40 4.91 43.33
C ASN A 415 0.89 4.62 43.30
N VAL A 416 0.35 4.26 44.46
CA VAL A 416 -1.06 3.98 44.81
C VAL A 416 -1.47 2.51 44.74
N SER A 417 -1.32 1.86 45.91
CA SER A 417 -1.92 0.59 46.33
C SER A 417 -3.42 0.72 46.71
N HIS A 418 -4.15 -0.41 46.64
CA HIS A 418 -5.57 -0.71 47.00
C HIS A 418 -6.65 -0.38 45.94
N GLU A 419 -7.67 -1.20 45.61
CA GLU A 419 -8.27 -2.43 46.20
C GLU A 419 -9.08 -3.18 45.10
N SER A 420 -9.22 -4.52 45.18
CA SER A 420 -9.80 -5.37 44.12
C SER A 420 -11.34 -5.32 44.01
N ASP A 421 -11.85 -5.23 42.78
CA ASP A 421 -13.27 -5.02 42.41
C ASP A 421 -14.20 -6.26 42.47
N ALA A 422 -13.85 -7.30 43.26
CA ALA A 422 -14.63 -8.54 43.32
C ALA A 422 -15.74 -8.48 44.39
N ILE A 423 -17.00 -8.76 44.00
CA ILE A 423 -18.13 -8.87 44.95
C ILE A 423 -17.93 -10.13 45.81
N PRO A 424 -17.99 -10.03 47.16
CA PRO A 424 -17.84 -11.18 48.05
C PRO A 424 -18.81 -12.32 47.73
N LEU A 425 -18.32 -13.57 47.80
CA LEU A 425 -19.06 -14.77 47.41
C LEU A 425 -20.41 -14.92 48.17
N LYS A 426 -20.44 -14.51 49.45
CA LYS A 426 -21.63 -14.56 50.30
C LYS A 426 -22.77 -13.70 49.72
N LEU A 427 -22.47 -12.47 49.31
CA LEU A 427 -23.46 -11.55 48.75
C LEU A 427 -24.00 -12.06 47.41
N ARG A 428 -23.15 -12.68 46.57
CA ARG A 428 -23.56 -13.29 45.30
C ARG A 428 -24.58 -14.43 45.50
N ASN A 429 -24.41 -15.25 46.54
CA ASN A 429 -25.32 -16.36 46.83
C ASN A 429 -26.70 -15.88 47.29
N GLU A 430 -26.77 -14.78 48.05
CA GLU A 430 -28.04 -14.20 48.50
C GLU A 430 -28.87 -13.67 47.32
N PHE A 431 -28.22 -12.93 46.39
CA PHE A 431 -28.86 -12.49 45.15
C PHE A 431 -29.38 -13.67 44.31
N HIS A 432 -28.60 -14.75 44.21
CA HIS A 432 -29.00 -15.94 43.43
C HIS A 432 -30.19 -16.67 44.05
N THR A 433 -30.24 -16.79 45.39
CA THR A 433 -31.31 -17.51 46.10
C THR A 433 -32.66 -16.81 45.93
N LEU A 434 -32.70 -15.48 46.10
CA LEU A 434 -33.93 -14.69 45.90
C LEU A 434 -34.46 -14.83 44.47
N ALA A 435 -33.57 -14.73 43.49
CA ALA A 435 -33.94 -14.85 42.09
C ALA A 435 -34.50 -16.23 41.72
N THR A 436 -33.89 -17.29 42.24
CA THR A 436 -34.29 -18.68 41.96
C THR A 436 -35.64 -19.00 42.59
N SER A 437 -35.89 -18.54 43.83
CA SER A 437 -37.18 -18.71 44.49
C SER A 437 -38.34 -18.07 43.70
N ARG A 438 -38.13 -16.86 43.16
CA ARG A 438 -39.14 -16.15 42.37
C ARG A 438 -39.34 -16.75 40.99
N LEU A 439 -38.28 -17.25 40.36
CA LEU A 439 -38.40 -18.00 39.11
C LEU A 439 -39.27 -19.26 39.29
N ASN A 440 -39.05 -20.02 40.36
CA ASN A 440 -39.79 -21.25 40.61
C ASN A 440 -41.28 -20.98 40.89
N TYR A 441 -41.59 -19.93 41.66
CA TYR A 441 -42.98 -19.50 41.89
C TYR A 441 -43.70 -19.09 40.59
N LEU A 442 -43.02 -18.39 39.68
CA LEU A 442 -43.61 -18.01 38.39
C LEU A 442 -43.89 -19.22 37.50
N LEU A 443 -43.00 -20.21 37.52
CA LEU A 443 -43.13 -21.43 36.71
C LEU A 443 -44.19 -22.39 37.27
N SER A 444 -44.40 -22.42 38.58
CA SER A 444 -45.41 -23.28 39.20
C SER A 444 -46.84 -22.76 39.02
N ASN A 445 -47.04 -21.43 38.98
CA ASN A 445 -48.37 -20.81 38.89
C ASN A 445 -48.82 -20.43 37.47
N ARG A 446 -47.95 -20.54 36.44
CA ARG A 446 -48.32 -20.30 35.03
C ARG A 446 -47.62 -21.24 34.06
N SER A 447 -48.36 -21.73 33.07
CA SER A 447 -47.79 -22.43 31.92
C SER A 447 -47.10 -21.44 30.97
N VAL A 448 -45.80 -21.21 31.18
CA VAL A 448 -44.99 -20.37 30.28
C VAL A 448 -44.45 -21.26 29.16
N THR A 449 -44.91 -21.08 27.92
CA THR A 449 -44.33 -21.73 26.73
C THR A 449 -43.55 -20.70 25.89
N ASP A 450 -42.27 -21.00 25.64
CA ASP A 450 -41.33 -20.33 24.71
C ASP A 450 -40.97 -18.83 24.84
N SER A 451 -41.33 -18.15 25.94
CA SER A 451 -40.90 -16.75 26.19
C SER A 451 -39.60 -16.62 27.00
N TYR A 452 -38.74 -15.65 26.65
CA TYR A 452 -37.57 -15.28 27.47
C TYR A 452 -38.00 -14.64 28.80
N LEU A 453 -37.43 -15.13 29.91
CA LEU A 453 -37.77 -14.67 31.26
C LEU A 453 -36.82 -13.59 31.74
N THR A 454 -37.33 -12.45 32.19
CA THR A 454 -36.54 -11.39 32.83
C THR A 454 -37.14 -11.00 34.18
N LEU A 455 -36.32 -11.04 35.23
CA LEU A 455 -36.70 -10.62 36.58
C LEU A 455 -35.96 -9.32 36.90
N LEU A 456 -36.71 -8.28 37.26
CA LEU A 456 -36.17 -6.99 37.66
C LEU A 456 -36.55 -6.72 39.11
N PHE A 457 -35.55 -6.69 39.99
CA PHE A 457 -35.71 -6.37 41.40
C PHE A 457 -35.21 -4.96 41.68
N ILE A 458 -36.06 -4.14 42.29
CA ILE A 458 -35.66 -2.82 42.79
C ILE A 458 -35.56 -2.91 44.31
N LEU A 459 -34.34 -2.74 44.82
CA LEU A 459 -34.02 -2.78 46.25
C LEU A 459 -34.28 -1.42 46.88
N LYS A 460 -35.23 -1.37 47.82
CA LYS A 460 -35.59 -0.16 48.55
C LYS A 460 -35.33 -0.34 50.04
N ASP A 461 -34.98 0.74 50.74
CA ASP A 461 -34.82 0.68 52.18
C ASP A 461 -36.18 0.74 52.89
N CYS A 462 -36.72 -0.44 53.19
CA CYS A 462 -37.96 -0.58 53.95
C CYS A 462 -37.70 -0.37 55.43
N GLN A 463 -37.73 0.88 55.90
CA GLN A 463 -37.81 1.21 57.33
C GLN A 463 -39.24 1.60 57.78
N ASN A 464 -40.16 1.87 56.85
CA ASN A 464 -41.58 2.15 57.13
C ASN A 464 -42.49 1.32 56.21
N GLU A 465 -43.65 0.89 56.70
CA GLU A 465 -44.62 -0.01 56.04
C GLU A 465 -45.20 0.56 54.73
N VAL A 466 -44.44 0.43 53.63
CA VAL A 466 -44.92 0.73 52.27
C VAL A 466 -45.30 -0.60 51.59
N PRO A 467 -46.45 -0.70 50.89
CA PRO A 467 -46.86 -1.94 50.26
C PRO A 467 -45.91 -2.34 49.13
N LEU A 468 -45.36 -3.56 49.24
CA LEU A 468 -44.52 -4.19 48.22
C LEU A 468 -45.38 -4.45 46.96
N THR A 469 -44.98 -3.88 45.83
CA THR A 469 -45.69 -4.03 44.55
C THR A 469 -44.93 -4.97 43.61
N SER A 470 -45.65 -5.90 42.99
CA SER A 470 -45.15 -6.75 41.92
C SER A 470 -46.03 -6.58 40.68
N GLU A 471 -45.39 -6.34 39.54
CA GLU A 471 -46.07 -6.18 38.25
C GLU A 471 -45.50 -7.21 37.27
N ILE A 472 -46.38 -7.99 36.63
CA ILE A 472 -46.01 -8.96 35.60
C ILE A 472 -46.47 -8.42 34.25
N ARG A 473 -45.53 -8.15 33.35
CA ARG A 473 -45.81 -7.78 31.96
C ARG A 473 -45.52 -8.94 31.03
N THR A 474 -46.48 -9.30 30.19
CA THR A 474 -46.34 -10.37 29.20
C THR A 474 -46.37 -9.76 27.79
N SER A 475 -45.36 -10.11 26.98
CA SER A 475 -45.24 -9.80 25.56
C SER A 475 -45.13 -11.12 24.78
N GLU A 476 -45.42 -11.11 23.47
CA GLU A 476 -45.42 -12.30 22.59
C GLU A 476 -44.13 -13.15 22.66
N LYS A 477 -42.99 -12.58 23.08
CA LYS A 477 -41.70 -13.29 23.18
C LYS A 477 -40.96 -13.13 24.52
N GLN A 478 -41.50 -12.34 25.45
CA GLN A 478 -40.81 -12.03 26.72
C GLN A 478 -41.81 -11.85 27.87
N LEU A 479 -41.49 -12.46 29.01
CA LEU A 479 -42.20 -12.24 30.27
C LEU A 479 -41.26 -11.48 31.22
N VAL A 480 -41.73 -10.34 31.73
CA VAL A 480 -40.97 -9.51 32.67
C VAL A 480 -41.72 -9.44 34.00
N LEU A 481 -41.11 -9.95 35.07
CA LEU A 481 -41.54 -9.69 36.44
C LEU A 481 -40.73 -8.52 36.97
N LYS A 482 -41.41 -7.45 37.40
CA LYS A 482 -40.82 -6.34 38.14
C LYS A 482 -41.32 -6.40 39.58
N GLU A 483 -40.41 -6.56 40.54
CA GLU A 483 -40.72 -6.63 41.97
C GLU A 483 -39.90 -5.58 42.72
N VAL A 484 -40.56 -4.74 43.51
CA VAL A 484 -39.88 -3.89 44.50
C VAL A 484 -39.74 -4.71 45.78
N THR A 485 -38.52 -4.86 46.29
CA THR A 485 -38.26 -5.70 47.47
C THR A 485 -37.22 -5.06 48.40
N CYS A 486 -37.26 -5.43 49.68
CA CYS A 486 -36.37 -4.88 50.69
C CYS A 486 -34.98 -5.56 50.70
N GLY A 487 -34.85 -6.74 50.07
CA GLY A 487 -33.63 -7.54 50.07
C GLY A 487 -33.16 -7.98 51.47
N THR A 488 -31.96 -8.57 51.55
CA THR A 488 -31.29 -8.90 52.81
C THR A 488 -30.51 -7.70 53.35
N ALA A 489 -30.06 -7.75 54.61
CA ALA A 489 -29.26 -6.69 55.22
C ALA A 489 -27.95 -6.43 54.46
N ASP A 490 -27.30 -7.48 53.96
CA ASP A 490 -26.06 -7.37 53.18
C ASP A 490 -26.31 -6.75 51.80
N MET A 491 -27.45 -7.05 51.15
CA MET A 491 -27.87 -6.41 49.90
C MET A 491 -28.17 -4.92 50.07
N LYS A 492 -28.77 -4.53 51.21
CA LYS A 492 -28.98 -3.11 51.55
C LYS A 492 -27.67 -2.38 51.79
N LYS A 493 -26.74 -3.01 52.52
CA LYS A 493 -25.39 -2.45 52.74
C LYS A 493 -24.67 -2.23 51.41
N TRP A 494 -24.76 -3.19 50.49
CA TRP A 494 -24.19 -3.05 49.14
C TRP A 494 -24.78 -1.87 48.37
N CYS A 495 -26.11 -1.68 48.42
CA CYS A 495 -26.74 -0.52 47.79
C CYS A 495 -26.29 0.82 48.39
N LYS A 496 -25.99 0.87 49.70
CA LYS A 496 -25.51 2.08 50.37
C LYS A 496 -24.06 2.42 50.01
N GLU A 497 -23.20 1.41 49.88
CA GLU A 497 -21.79 1.59 49.54
C GLU A 497 -21.58 1.90 48.04
N LYS A 498 -22.39 1.33 47.15
CA LYS A 498 -22.23 1.46 45.69
C LYS A 498 -23.58 1.69 44.97
N PRO A 499 -24.24 2.84 45.18
CA PRO A 499 -25.63 3.08 44.74
C PRO A 499 -25.84 3.09 43.21
N GLU A 500 -24.81 3.39 42.42
CA GLU A 500 -24.91 3.45 40.95
C GLU A 500 -24.63 2.10 40.24
N ARG A 501 -24.26 1.04 40.99
CA ARG A 501 -23.92 -0.25 40.39
C ARG A 501 -25.17 -1.13 40.19
N ILE A 502 -25.25 -1.78 39.04
CA ILE A 502 -26.33 -2.72 38.69
C ILE A 502 -25.81 -4.15 38.88
N GLY A 503 -26.53 -4.95 39.67
CA GLY A 503 -26.26 -6.38 39.82
C GLY A 503 -26.95 -7.16 38.70
N ILE A 504 -26.19 -7.89 37.88
CA ILE A 504 -26.76 -8.74 36.82
C ILE A 504 -26.31 -10.19 37.06
N LEU A 505 -27.27 -11.11 37.08
CA LEU A 505 -26.99 -12.53 37.12
C LEU A 505 -27.98 -13.30 36.25
N THR A 506 -27.64 -14.55 35.94
CA THR A 506 -28.54 -15.48 35.25
C THR A 506 -28.86 -16.60 36.21
N THR A 507 -30.14 -16.85 36.46
CA THR A 507 -30.59 -18.00 37.25
C THR A 507 -31.24 -19.04 36.33
N LEU A 508 -31.15 -20.30 36.73
CA LEU A 508 -31.66 -21.46 36.01
C LEU A 508 -32.53 -22.24 36.99
N ASP A 509 -33.75 -22.61 36.56
CA ASP A 509 -34.50 -23.66 37.25
C ASP A 509 -34.07 -25.03 36.73
N SER A 510 -33.59 -25.88 37.63
CA SER A 510 -33.07 -27.21 37.31
C SER A 510 -34.15 -28.21 36.90
N ALA A 511 -35.41 -27.99 37.29
CA ALA A 511 -36.50 -28.92 36.96
C ALA A 511 -37.07 -28.70 35.54
N SER A 512 -37.19 -27.45 35.10
CA SER A 512 -37.74 -27.08 33.78
C SER A 512 -36.70 -26.65 32.74
N ASN A 513 -35.42 -26.56 33.12
CA ASN A 513 -34.28 -26.10 32.30
C ASN A 513 -34.47 -24.70 31.67
N LYS A 514 -35.28 -23.84 32.29
CA LYS A 514 -35.51 -22.46 31.83
C LYS A 514 -34.56 -21.49 32.52
N LYS A 515 -33.95 -20.61 31.71
CA LYS A 515 -33.04 -19.54 32.17
C LYS A 515 -33.78 -18.22 32.25
N ALA A 516 -33.54 -17.48 33.33
CA ALA A 516 -34.01 -16.11 33.49
C ALA A 516 -32.84 -15.14 33.69
N LEU A 517 -32.88 -14.01 32.99
CA LEU A 517 -31.96 -12.90 33.23
C LEU A 517 -32.49 -12.07 34.40
N VAL A 518 -31.64 -11.83 35.40
CA VAL A 518 -32.03 -11.16 36.64
C VAL A 518 -31.21 -9.90 36.79
N ARG A 519 -31.89 -8.79 37.07
CA ARG A 519 -31.28 -7.48 37.31
C ARG A 519 -31.72 -6.94 38.66
N PHE A 520 -30.75 -6.49 39.45
CA PHE A 520 -30.95 -5.82 40.72
C PHE A 520 -30.52 -4.36 40.59
N LEU A 521 -31.43 -3.46 40.92
CA LEU A 521 -31.22 -2.01 40.93
C LEU A 521 -31.44 -1.50 42.35
N CYS A 522 -30.60 -0.58 42.81
CA CYS A 522 -30.83 0.14 44.05
C CYS A 522 -31.71 1.37 43.77
N ASP A 523 -32.73 1.60 44.59
CA ASP A 523 -33.60 2.77 44.47
C ASP A 523 -32.84 4.03 44.91
N SER A 524 -32.43 4.87 43.95
CA SER A 524 -31.49 5.97 44.16
C SER A 524 -32.14 7.34 44.39
N GLU A 525 -33.46 7.42 44.57
CA GLU A 525 -34.18 8.70 44.69
C GLU A 525 -33.93 9.48 46.00
N HIS A 526 -33.19 8.94 46.98
CA HIS A 526 -32.93 9.61 48.26
C HIS A 526 -31.46 9.76 48.71
N LEU A 527 -30.47 9.57 47.83
CA LEU A 527 -29.04 9.71 48.19
C LEU A 527 -28.37 10.96 47.58
N SER A 528 -29.14 12.00 47.29
CA SER A 528 -28.63 13.31 46.85
C SER A 528 -28.32 14.24 48.03
N ASP A 529 -27.57 13.80 49.02
CA ASP A 529 -26.84 14.73 49.89
C ASP A 529 -25.84 13.95 50.74
N GLN A 530 -24.56 14.03 50.33
CA GLN A 530 -23.34 14.02 51.14
C GLN A 530 -22.16 13.45 50.34
N ASN A 531 -21.44 14.31 49.59
CA ASN A 531 -19.97 14.25 49.60
C ASN A 531 -19.32 15.54 49.05
N PRO A 532 -18.77 16.43 49.92
CA PRO A 532 -18.15 17.70 49.51
C PRO A 532 -16.90 17.53 48.60
N GLN A 533 -16.21 16.39 48.67
CA GLN A 533 -14.95 16.16 47.94
C GLN A 533 -15.13 15.94 46.43
N GLN A 534 -16.26 15.37 45.99
CA GLN A 534 -16.51 15.15 44.56
C GLN A 534 -16.87 16.44 43.80
N ARG A 535 -17.45 17.44 44.47
CA ARG A 535 -17.72 18.76 43.88
C ARG A 535 -16.43 19.53 43.55
N LEU A 536 -15.38 19.37 44.35
CA LEU A 536 -14.10 20.03 44.12
C LEU A 536 -13.34 19.38 42.95
N MET A 537 -13.33 18.04 42.89
CA MET A 537 -12.67 17.32 41.80
C MET A 537 -13.33 17.55 40.45
N ARG A 538 -14.68 17.55 40.35
CA ARG A 538 -15.37 17.77 39.07
C ARG A 538 -15.20 19.20 38.53
N LYS A 539 -15.10 20.20 39.42
CA LYS A 539 -14.78 21.59 39.03
C LYS A 539 -13.33 21.72 38.56
N MET A 540 -12.39 21.05 39.24
CA MET A 540 -10.97 21.03 38.85
C MET A 540 -10.76 20.35 37.49
N THR A 541 -11.41 19.22 37.21
CA THR A 541 -11.26 18.50 35.93
C THR A 541 -11.83 19.31 34.76
N ASN A 542 -12.98 19.94 34.95
CA ASN A 542 -13.57 20.80 33.92
C ASN A 542 -12.72 22.05 33.67
N CYS A 543 -12.14 22.65 34.71
CA CYS A 543 -11.19 23.76 34.55
C CYS A 543 -9.92 23.35 33.80
N ILE A 544 -9.36 22.17 34.07
CA ILE A 544 -8.13 21.68 33.40
C ILE A 544 -8.41 21.35 31.92
N VAL A 545 -9.55 20.75 31.60
CA VAL A 545 -9.94 20.44 30.21
C VAL A 545 -10.19 21.73 29.42
N VAL A 546 -10.83 22.72 30.02
CA VAL A 546 -11.02 24.03 29.38
C VAL A 546 -9.68 24.74 29.18
N LEU A 547 -8.77 24.71 30.15
CA LEU A 547 -7.42 25.28 30.01
C LEU A 547 -6.58 24.58 28.93
N LEU A 548 -6.72 23.25 28.78
CA LEU A 548 -6.07 22.49 27.72
C LEU A 548 -6.63 22.82 26.34
N ILE A 549 -7.95 22.93 26.19
CA ILE A 549 -8.58 23.33 24.92
C ILE A 549 -8.16 24.75 24.56
N ILE A 550 -8.11 25.67 25.53
CA ILE A 550 -7.63 27.04 25.33
C ILE A 550 -6.15 27.04 24.97
N ALA A 551 -5.30 26.25 25.62
CA ALA A 551 -3.87 26.16 25.28
C ALA A 551 -3.63 25.57 23.87
N ILE A 552 -4.45 24.61 23.44
CA ILE A 552 -4.40 24.02 22.10
C ILE A 552 -4.84 25.04 21.05
N VAL A 553 -5.94 25.75 21.29
CA VAL A 553 -6.42 26.84 20.42
C VAL A 553 -5.41 27.98 20.36
N PHE A 554 -4.78 28.32 21.49
CA PHE A 554 -3.74 29.37 21.57
C PHE A 554 -2.44 28.95 20.88
N SER A 555 -2.05 27.68 20.98
CA SER A 555 -0.89 27.12 20.27
C SER A 555 -1.12 27.04 18.76
N TRP A 556 -2.32 26.68 18.32
CA TRP A 556 -2.72 26.68 16.91
C TRP A 556 -2.86 28.10 16.33
N SER A 557 -3.42 29.03 17.11
CA SER A 557 -3.49 30.46 16.76
C SER A 557 -2.08 31.07 16.62
N MET A 558 -1.16 30.77 17.55
CA MET A 558 0.25 31.18 17.48
C MET A 558 1.02 30.60 16.28
N LYS A 559 0.63 29.42 15.79
CA LYS A 559 1.25 28.79 14.60
C LYS A 559 0.70 29.31 13.28
N CYS A 560 -0.54 29.82 13.27
CA CYS A 560 -1.20 30.31 12.07
C CYS A 560 -1.12 31.84 11.86
N THR A 561 -0.48 32.59 12.76
CA THR A 561 -0.37 34.07 12.68
C THR A 561 1.06 34.63 12.72
N ARG A 562 2.09 33.80 12.48
CA ARG A 562 3.44 34.33 12.24
C ARG A 562 3.72 34.48 10.74
N PRO A 563 3.92 35.70 10.21
CA PRO A 563 4.50 35.88 8.89
C PRO A 563 5.98 35.49 8.91
N ILE A 564 6.43 34.96 7.77
CA ILE A 564 7.80 34.56 7.45
C ILE A 564 8.77 35.72 7.73
N PRO A 565 9.88 35.53 8.47
CA PRO A 565 11.02 36.42 8.38
C PRO A 565 12.01 35.90 7.34
N LEU A 566 12.28 36.78 6.37
CA LEU A 566 13.48 36.84 5.55
C LEU A 566 14.75 36.97 6.42
N HIS A 567 15.87 36.64 5.76
CA HIS A 567 17.29 36.71 6.13
C HIS A 567 17.71 37.81 7.15
N PRO A 568 18.83 37.63 7.87
CA PRO A 568 19.25 38.51 8.96
C PRO A 568 19.88 39.79 8.41
N SER A 569 19.25 40.93 8.72
CA SER A 569 19.93 42.21 8.86
C SER A 569 19.12 43.10 9.79
N ASN A 570 19.79 43.62 10.82
CA ASN A 570 19.39 44.71 11.73
C ASN A 570 18.74 44.32 13.08
N ILE A 571 19.62 43.99 14.04
CA ILE A 571 19.96 44.84 15.21
C ILE A 571 18.80 45.36 16.11
N LEU A 572 18.87 44.90 17.38
CA LEU A 572 18.59 45.55 18.69
C LEU A 572 17.17 46.04 19.12
N ASN A 573 16.85 45.56 20.33
CA ASN A 573 16.38 46.26 21.55
C ASN A 573 14.89 46.50 21.86
N LEU A 574 14.57 46.00 23.08
CA LEU A 574 13.79 46.59 24.18
C LEU A 574 12.44 47.26 23.85
N SER A 575 11.34 46.69 24.34
CA SER A 575 10.61 47.24 25.50
C SER A 575 9.18 46.68 25.65
N ASN A 576 8.84 46.50 26.93
CA ASN A 576 7.56 46.40 27.63
C ASN A 576 6.22 46.85 26.99
N LYS A 577 5.17 46.27 27.63
CA LYS A 577 3.77 46.72 27.82
C LYS A 577 2.79 46.38 26.68
N SER A 578 1.82 45.49 26.90
CA SER A 578 0.63 45.48 27.79
C SER A 578 -0.62 46.02 27.08
N SER A 579 -1.71 45.24 27.17
CA SER A 579 -3.14 45.64 27.19
C SER A 579 -3.62 46.50 25.99
N THR A 580 -4.75 46.28 25.33
CA THR A 580 -6.12 46.00 25.82
C THR A 580 -7.03 45.90 24.57
N TYR A 581 -8.08 45.09 24.65
CA TYR A 581 -9.27 44.94 23.75
C TYR A 581 -10.00 46.27 23.38
N PRO A 582 -11.14 46.33 22.62
CA PRO A 582 -11.98 45.33 21.90
C PRO A 582 -12.53 45.83 20.51
N SER A 583 -13.58 45.17 19.98
CA SER A 583 -14.57 45.58 18.93
C SER A 583 -14.21 45.27 17.48
N ASP A 584 -15.12 45.09 16.53
CA ASP A 584 -16.44 44.44 16.41
C ASP A 584 -16.75 44.50 14.89
N SER A 585 -17.44 43.49 14.36
CA SER A 585 -18.44 43.61 13.27
C SER A 585 -18.06 43.95 11.80
N PHE A 586 -18.93 43.45 10.90
CA PHE A 586 -19.15 43.75 9.46
C PHE A 586 -18.15 43.15 8.45
N GLU A 587 -18.51 42.64 7.27
CA GLU A 587 -19.76 42.22 6.61
C GLU A 587 -19.36 41.57 5.25
N ASN A 588 -20.24 40.74 4.68
CA ASN A 588 -20.51 40.49 3.25
C ASN A 588 -19.37 40.25 2.23
N ILE A 589 -19.52 39.20 1.42
CA ILE A 589 -19.88 39.30 -0.01
C ILE A 589 -20.21 37.90 -0.57
N THR A 590 -21.33 37.88 -1.28
CA THR A 590 -21.97 36.85 -2.11
C THR A 590 -21.15 36.45 -3.33
N LEU A 591 -21.38 35.25 -3.88
CA LEU A 591 -22.12 35.10 -5.14
C LEU A 591 -22.37 33.64 -5.53
N ASN A 592 -23.48 33.50 -6.25
CA ASN A 592 -24.30 32.34 -6.54
C ASN A 592 -24.29 32.14 -8.07
N SER A 593 -24.40 30.90 -8.58
CA SER A 593 -25.08 30.59 -9.86
C SER A 593 -25.49 29.11 -9.84
N THR A 594 -26.77 28.78 -9.64
CA THR A 594 -27.84 28.51 -10.65
C THR A 594 -27.49 27.37 -11.63
N GLN A 595 -28.31 26.35 -11.93
CA GLN A 595 -29.77 26.21 -11.82
C GLN A 595 -30.23 24.77 -12.16
N SER A 596 -31.45 24.44 -11.70
CA SER A 596 -32.42 23.44 -12.24
C SER A 596 -32.13 21.94 -11.96
N MET A 597 -33.08 21.05 -11.68
CA MET A 597 -34.54 21.06 -11.78
C MET A 597 -35.22 20.29 -10.61
N SER A 598 -36.47 20.67 -10.37
CA SER A 598 -37.41 20.14 -9.39
C SER A 598 -38.12 18.85 -9.78
N ARG A 599 -38.46 18.10 -8.73
CA ARG A 599 -39.49 17.05 -8.55
C ARG A 599 -40.72 17.06 -9.46
N SER A 600 -41.28 15.86 -9.66
CA SER A 600 -42.73 15.63 -9.54
C SER A 600 -43.03 14.27 -8.88
N ARG A 601 -44.14 14.24 -8.13
CA ARG A 601 -44.74 13.10 -7.40
C ARG A 601 -45.79 12.41 -8.29
N ILE A 602 -46.13 11.14 -8.01
CA ILE A 602 -47.44 10.68 -7.48
C ILE A 602 -47.55 9.13 -7.53
N ALA A 603 -48.30 8.63 -6.55
CA ALA A 603 -48.63 7.30 -6.08
C ALA A 603 -49.13 6.22 -7.07
N SER A 604 -48.90 4.96 -6.65
CA SER A 604 -49.93 3.95 -6.30
C SER A 604 -49.81 2.56 -6.96
N SER A 605 -49.75 1.56 -6.06
CA SER A 605 -50.35 0.21 -6.13
C SER A 605 -49.67 -0.96 -6.89
N ASN A 606 -49.75 -2.10 -6.19
CA ASN A 606 -49.82 -3.51 -6.63
C ASN A 606 -48.55 -4.40 -6.68
N ARG A 607 -48.43 -5.19 -5.59
CA ARG A 607 -48.38 -6.67 -5.51
C ARG A 607 -47.59 -7.46 -6.56
N SER A 608 -46.57 -8.20 -6.09
CA SER A 608 -46.45 -9.69 -6.10
C SER A 608 -44.98 -10.06 -5.84
N ILE A 609 -44.65 -10.68 -4.70
CA ILE A 609 -44.42 -12.14 -4.50
C ILE A 609 -43.49 -12.73 -5.56
N PHE A 610 -42.24 -13.04 -5.19
CA PHE A 610 -41.70 -14.40 -5.19
C PHE A 610 -40.34 -14.45 -4.46
N SER A 611 -40.33 -15.20 -3.35
CA SER A 611 -39.14 -15.71 -2.68
C SER A 611 -38.66 -16.98 -3.36
N ILE A 612 -37.36 -17.17 -3.57
CA ILE A 612 -36.72 -18.49 -3.53
C ILE A 612 -35.35 -18.38 -2.85
N ALA A 613 -35.20 -19.10 -1.75
CA ALA A 613 -33.98 -19.28 -0.98
C ALA A 613 -32.96 -20.21 -1.68
N PRO A 614 -31.65 -20.16 -1.33
CA PRO A 614 -30.62 -21.01 -1.92
C PRO A 614 -30.56 -22.41 -1.29
N LYS A 615 -30.41 -23.44 -2.13
CA LYS A 615 -30.12 -24.83 -1.71
C LYS A 615 -28.60 -25.08 -1.61
N LYS A 616 -28.21 -25.71 -0.50
CA LYS A 616 -26.90 -26.27 -0.15
C LYS A 616 -26.58 -27.58 -0.91
N PHE A 617 -25.31 -28.00 -0.75
CA PHE A 617 -24.68 -29.34 -0.89
C PHE A 617 -23.90 -29.56 -2.21
N ARG A 618 -22.74 -30.25 -2.27
CA ARG A 618 -21.94 -31.04 -1.31
C ARG A 618 -20.51 -31.22 -1.84
N ILE A 619 -19.56 -31.40 -0.94
CA ILE A 619 -18.19 -31.91 -1.16
C ILE A 619 -18.25 -33.43 -1.41
N ILE A 620 -17.39 -33.94 -2.31
CA ILE A 620 -16.96 -35.34 -2.33
C ILE A 620 -15.43 -35.38 -2.35
N VAL A 621 -14.91 -36.29 -1.53
CA VAL A 621 -13.51 -36.60 -1.17
C VAL A 621 -12.70 -37.08 -2.37
#